data_AF-A0A661QXY0-F1
#
_entry.id   AF-A0A661QXY0-F1
#
_cell.length_a   1.000
_cell.length_b   1.000
_cell.length_c   1.000
_cell.angle_alpha   90.00
_cell.angle_beta   90.00
_cell.angle_gamma   90.00
#
_symmetry.space_group_name_H-M   'P 1'
#
loop_
_entity.id
_entity.type
_entity.pdbx_description
1 polymer ?
#
loop_
_entity_poly.entity_id
_entity_poly.type
_entity_poly.pdbx_seq_one_letter_code
_entity_poly.pdbx_strand_id
1 'polypeptide(L)'
;MLTGIEVNQIEKALIACIQKLIRNKKFVRYLINGYYPIAVDGTQKMVRDYIWSEQCQERTVGKKGQKYKQYYVYVLEASLSFQNGMTLPLMSEFLSYT
;
A
#
# COMPACT_ATOMS: atom_id res chain seq x y z
N MET A 1 -8.17 -12.74 11.78
CA MET A 1 -7.46 -12.02 12.87
C MET A 1 -7.54 -10.49 12.75
N LEU A 2 -8.50 -9.94 12.00
CA LEU A 2 -8.89 -8.51 12.03
C LEU A 2 -10.43 -8.36 12.02
N THR A 3 -11.13 -9.46 12.33
CA THR A 3 -12.58 -9.55 12.26
C THR A 3 -13.19 -8.59 13.30
N GLY A 4 -13.87 -7.53 12.84
CA GLY A 4 -14.47 -6.51 13.70
C GLY A 4 -13.75 -5.17 13.76
N ILE A 5 -12.60 -5.01 13.07
CA ILE A 5 -11.98 -3.70 12.89
C ILE A 5 -12.41 -3.14 11.55
N GLU A 6 -13.04 -1.96 11.54
CA GLU A 6 -13.29 -1.25 10.30
C GLU A 6 -11.98 -0.80 9.66
N VAL A 7 -11.74 -1.20 8.41
CA VAL A 7 -10.49 -0.92 7.68
C VAL A 7 -10.18 0.58 7.66
N ASN A 8 -11.21 1.42 7.46
CA ASN A 8 -11.08 2.87 7.46
C ASN A 8 -10.59 3.44 8.81
N GLN A 9 -10.81 2.75 9.93
CA GLN A 9 -10.30 3.17 11.24
C GLN A 9 -8.79 2.93 11.36
N ILE A 10 -8.26 1.91 10.69
CA ILE A 10 -6.83 1.58 10.71
C ILE A 10 -6.04 2.70 10.02
N GLU A 11 -6.45 3.11 8.83
CA GLU A 11 -5.79 4.19 8.09
C GLU A 11 -5.86 5.51 8.86
N LYS A 12 -7.03 5.84 9.42
CA LYS A 12 -7.20 7.03 10.28
C LYS A 12 -6.26 7.00 11.49
N ALA A 13 -6.14 5.87 12.16
CA ALA A 13 -5.24 5.71 13.32
C ALA A 13 -3.77 5.88 12.93
N LEU A 14 -3.36 5.33 11.78
CA LEU A 14 -2.01 5.48 11.23
C LEU A 14 -1.68 6.95 10.95
N ILE A 15 -2.56 7.65 10.22
CA ILE A 15 -2.40 9.08 9.89
C ILE A 15 -2.31 9.91 11.18
N ALA A 16 -3.19 9.65 12.16
CA ALA A 16 -3.16 10.35 13.44
C ALA A 16 -1.84 10.15 14.19
N CYS A 17 -1.27 8.95 14.16
CA CYS A 17 0.03 8.64 14.73
C CYS A 17 1.15 9.42 14.03
N ILE A 18 1.19 9.39 12.69
CA ILE A 18 2.19 10.10 11.89
C ILE A 18 2.13 11.61 12.14
N GLN A 19 0.93 12.20 12.14
CA GLN A 19 0.75 13.62 12.45
C GLN A 19 1.26 13.98 13.84
N LYS A 20 1.01 13.13 14.86
CA LYS A 20 1.54 13.32 16.21
C LYS A 20 3.08 13.30 16.23
N LEU A 21 3.69 12.38 15.48
CA LEU A 21 5.15 12.27 15.38
C LEU A 21 5.79 13.47 14.65
N ILE A 22 5.16 13.96 13.58
CA ILE A 22 5.56 15.18 12.87
C ILE A 22 5.51 16.39 13.80
N ARG A 23 4.39 16.59 14.52
CA ARG A 23 4.24 17.69 15.49
C ARG A 23 5.31 17.62 16.60
N ASN A 24 5.65 16.42 17.04
CA ASN A 24 6.70 16.17 18.02
C ASN A 24 8.12 16.19 17.43
N LYS A 25 8.28 16.64 16.18
CA LYS A 25 9.56 16.83 15.48
C LYS A 25 10.43 15.57 15.42
N LYS A 26 9.82 14.38 15.45
CA LYS A 26 10.56 13.10 15.49
C LYS A 26 11.32 12.80 14.21
N PHE A 27 10.92 13.41 13.10
CA PHE A 27 11.52 13.15 11.78
C PHE A 27 12.45 14.25 11.26
N VAL A 28 12.66 15.35 11.99
CA VAL A 28 13.41 16.51 11.51
C VAL A 28 14.82 16.15 11.03
N ARG A 29 15.47 15.18 11.68
CA ARG A 29 16.82 14.71 11.34
C ARG A 29 16.87 13.83 10.09
N TYR A 30 15.73 13.37 9.59
CA TYR A 30 15.62 12.43 8.48
C TYR A 30 14.95 13.04 7.25
N LEU A 31 14.68 14.35 7.24
CA LEU A 31 14.03 15.03 6.12
C LEU A 31 14.95 15.06 4.89
N ILE A 32 14.42 14.75 3.72
CA ILE A 32 15.16 14.88 2.46
C ILE A 32 15.09 16.35 2.05
N ASN A 33 16.24 17.03 2.00
CA ASN A 33 16.35 18.46 1.69
C ASN A 33 15.43 19.37 2.54
N GLY A 34 15.10 18.96 3.77
CA GLY A 34 14.21 19.72 4.66
C GLY A 34 12.71 19.54 4.38
N TYR A 35 12.33 18.64 3.46
CA TYR A 35 10.94 18.36 3.11
C TYR A 35 10.49 16.98 3.61
N TYR A 36 9.18 16.76 3.54
CA TYR A 36 8.53 15.45 3.68
C TYR A 36 8.10 14.95 2.29
N PRO A 37 8.99 14.37 1.47
CA PRO A 37 8.57 13.81 0.19
C PRO A 37 7.55 12.71 0.38
N ILE A 38 6.56 12.68 -0.50
CA ILE A 38 5.61 11.60 -0.63
C ILE A 38 5.98 10.83 -1.89
N ALA A 39 6.36 9.56 -1.72
CA ALA A 39 6.52 8.63 -2.82
C ALA A 39 5.16 7.98 -3.11
N VAL A 40 4.81 7.89 -4.38
CA VAL A 40 3.59 7.23 -4.86
C VAL A 40 3.99 6.18 -5.88
N ASP A 41 3.67 4.91 -5.58
CA ASP A 41 4.03 3.79 -6.44
C ASP A 41 2.91 2.73 -6.50
N GLY A 42 2.84 2.04 -7.63
CA GLY A 42 1.89 0.95 -7.86
C GLY A 42 2.54 -0.39 -7.56
N THR A 43 1.88 -1.21 -6.74
CA THR A 43 2.39 -2.54 -6.37
C THR A 43 1.33 -3.63 -6.50
N GLN A 44 1.76 -4.83 -6.89
CA GLN A 44 0.90 -5.99 -7.04
C GLN A 44 0.82 -6.73 -5.69
N LYS A 45 -0.40 -6.92 -5.16
CA LYS A 45 -0.63 -7.64 -3.90
C LYS A 45 -1.57 -8.83 -4.08
N MET A 46 -1.49 -9.76 -3.11
CA MET A 46 -2.45 -10.85 -2.90
C MET A 46 -2.70 -11.73 -4.13
N VAL A 47 -1.71 -12.48 -4.62
CA VAL A 47 -1.94 -13.42 -5.75
C VAL A 47 -2.63 -14.71 -5.26
N ARG A 48 -3.74 -15.13 -5.88
CA ARG A 48 -4.48 -16.37 -5.60
C ARG A 48 -4.96 -17.05 -6.89
N ASP A 49 -5.50 -18.27 -6.76
CA ASP A 49 -6.08 -19.10 -7.81
C ASP A 49 -7.62 -19.02 -7.88
N TYR A 50 -8.25 -18.23 -7.00
CA TYR A 50 -9.69 -17.92 -7.01
C TYR A 50 -9.93 -16.41 -6.94
N ILE A 51 -11.12 -15.95 -7.32
CA ILE A 51 -11.55 -14.54 -7.21
C ILE A 51 -12.13 -14.32 -5.80
N TRP A 52 -11.65 -13.31 -5.07
CA TRP A 52 -12.13 -12.98 -3.71
C TRP A 52 -12.66 -11.54 -3.56
N SER A 53 -12.55 -10.71 -4.59
CA SER A 53 -13.00 -9.33 -4.58
C SER A 53 -13.20 -8.84 -6.01
N GLU A 54 -14.06 -7.84 -6.19
CA GLU A 54 -14.33 -7.21 -7.50
C GLU A 54 -13.11 -6.51 -8.10
N GLN A 55 -12.15 -6.08 -7.27
CA GLN A 55 -10.91 -5.42 -7.69
C GLN A 55 -9.88 -6.41 -8.27
N CYS A 56 -10.16 -7.72 -8.27
CA CYS A 56 -9.24 -8.74 -8.78
C CYS A 56 -9.03 -8.62 -10.29
N GLN A 57 -7.77 -8.53 -10.70
CA GLN A 57 -7.29 -8.63 -12.06
C GLN A 57 -6.87 -10.06 -12.39
N GLU A 58 -7.04 -10.49 -13.64
CA GLU A 58 -6.71 -11.84 -14.10
C GLU A 58 -5.43 -11.85 -14.95
N ARG A 59 -4.60 -12.89 -14.78
CA ARG A 59 -3.57 -13.25 -15.75
C ARG A 59 -3.47 -14.77 -15.92
N THR A 60 -3.02 -15.21 -17.08
CA THR A 60 -2.66 -16.62 -17.31
C THR A 60 -1.15 -16.78 -17.20
N VAL A 61 -0.72 -17.72 -16.36
CA VAL A 61 0.70 -18.05 -16.15
C VAL A 61 0.96 -19.52 -16.45
N GLY A 62 2.24 -19.90 -16.50
CA GLY A 62 2.68 -21.28 -16.75
C GLY A 62 3.18 -21.52 -18.18
N LYS A 63 3.83 -22.67 -18.37
CA LYS A 63 4.38 -23.09 -19.66
C LYS A 63 3.31 -23.75 -20.54
N LYS A 64 3.59 -23.90 -21.83
CA LYS A 64 2.69 -24.53 -22.80
C LYS A 64 2.32 -25.94 -22.30
N GLY A 65 1.01 -26.21 -22.13
CA GLY A 65 0.47 -27.48 -21.61
C GLY A 65 0.10 -27.49 -20.12
N GLN A 66 0.54 -26.50 -19.33
CA GLN A 66 0.19 -26.37 -17.90
C GLN A 66 -0.09 -24.90 -17.55
N LYS A 67 -1.03 -24.30 -18.28
CA LYS A 67 -1.48 -22.93 -18.02
C LYS A 67 -2.54 -22.92 -16.94
N TYR A 68 -2.44 -21.99 -16.01
CA TYR A 68 -3.46 -21.76 -14.99
C TYR A 68 -3.69 -20.26 -14.77
N LYS A 69 -4.86 -19.92 -14.25
CA LYS A 69 -5.25 -18.54 -13.97
C LYS A 69 -4.72 -18.12 -12.60
N GLN A 70 -4.29 -16.87 -12.53
CA GLN A 70 -3.97 -16.18 -11.29
C GLN A 70 -4.77 -14.90 -11.22
N TYR A 71 -5.27 -14.63 -10.02
CA TYR A 71 -6.00 -13.43 -9.66
C TYR A 71 -5.17 -12.62 -8.68
N TYR A 72 -5.09 -11.31 -8.86
CA TYR A 72 -4.27 -10.42 -8.05
C TYR A 72 -4.91 -9.02 -8.01
N VAL A 73 -4.49 -8.18 -7.08
CA VAL A 73 -4.92 -6.77 -7.02
C VAL A 73 -3.72 -5.86 -7.20
N TYR A 74 -3.89 -4.77 -7.93
CA TYR A 74 -2.94 -3.67 -7.93
C TYR A 74 -3.39 -2.62 -6.92
N VAL A 75 -2.44 -2.11 -6.14
CA VAL A 75 -2.67 -1.08 -5.14
C VAL A 75 -1.72 0.08 -5.44
N LEU A 76 -2.26 1.29 -5.44
CA LEU A 76 -1.47 2.51 -5.41
C LEU A 76 -1.19 2.87 -3.95
N GLU A 77 0.08 2.96 -3.58
CA GLU A 77 0.51 3.26 -2.21
C GLU A 77 1.20 4.63 -2.15
N ALA A 78 0.90 5.38 -1.10
CA ALA A 78 1.57 6.62 -0.77
C ALA A 78 2.38 6.44 0.52
N SER A 79 3.64 6.87 0.51
CA SER A 79 4.52 6.78 1.68
C SER A 79 5.37 8.03 1.87
N LEU A 80 5.60 8.42 3.13
CA LEU A 80 6.63 9.40 3.46
C LEU A 80 8.00 8.78 3.23
N SER A 81 8.85 9.48 2.49
CA SER A 81 10.23 9.07 2.25
C SER A 81 11.20 9.91 3.05
N PHE A 82 12.12 9.26 3.74
CA PHE A 82 13.14 9.89 4.57
C PHE A 82 14.55 9.55 4.06
N GLN A 83 15.53 10.32 4.54
CA GLN A 83 16.94 10.01 4.32
C GLN A 83 17.25 8.57 4.76
N ASN A 84 18.23 7.97 4.09
CA ASN A 84 18.69 6.60 4.33
C ASN A 84 17.63 5.51 4.06
N GLY A 85 16.61 5.82 3.25
CA GLY A 85 15.66 4.83 2.73
C GLY A 85 14.56 4.41 3.71
N MET A 86 14.43 5.07 4.87
CA MET A 86 13.28 4.83 5.75
C MET A 86 12.01 5.37 5.08
N THR A 87 10.95 4.55 5.06
CA THR A 87 9.63 4.94 4.55
C THR A 87 8.53 4.70 5.60
N LEU A 88 7.48 5.53 5.58
CA LEU A 88 6.29 5.32 6.40
C LEU A 88 5.04 5.34 5.52
N PRO A 89 4.19 4.30 5.57
CA PRO A 89 2.95 4.28 4.80
C PRO A 89 2.00 5.38 5.25
N LEU A 90 1.30 6.00 4.30
CA LEU A 90 0.27 7.00 4.56
C LEU A 90 -1.11 6.48 4.19
N MET A 91 -1.26 6.06 2.93
CA MET A 91 -2.55 5.70 2.33
C MET A 91 -2.34 4.64 1.26
N SER A 92 -3.39 3.88 0.97
CA SER A 92 -3.39 2.90 -0.12
C SER A 92 -4.77 2.82 -0.77
N GLU A 93 -4.81 2.72 -2.09
CA GLU A 93 -6.05 2.58 -2.84
C GLU A 93 -5.94 1.45 -3.86
N PHE A 94 -7.00 0.65 -4.01
CA PHE A 94 -7.06 -0.35 -5.07
C PHE A 94 -7.24 0.32 -6.43
N LEU A 95 -6.48 -0.14 -7.42
CA LEU A 95 -6.69 0.29 -8.80
C LEU A 95 -7.94 -0.37 -9.37
N SER A 96 -8.97 0.43 -9.61
CA SER A 96 -10.19 0.04 -10.33
C SER A 96 -10.27 0.74 -11.68
N TYR A 97 -10.64 0.00 -12.73
CA TYR A 97 -11.04 0.57 -14.02
C TYR A 97 -12.57 0.70 -14.00
N THR A 98 -13.07 1.93 -13.88
CA THR A 98 -14.51 2.26 -13.99
C THR A 98 -14.83 2.67 -15.42
#